data_AF-A0A928TYC3-F1
#
_entry.id   AF-A0A928TYC3-F1
#
_cell.length_a   1.000
_cell.length_b   1.000
_cell.length_c   1.000
_cell.angle_alpha   90.00
_cell.angle_beta   90.00
_cell.angle_gamma   90.00
#
_symmetry.space_group_name_H-M   'P 1'
#
loop_
_entity.id
_entity.type
_entity.pdbx_description
1 polymer ?
#
loop_
_entity_poly.entity_id
_entity_poly.type
_entity_poly.pdbx_seq_one_letter_code
_entity_poly.pdbx_strand_id
1 'polypeptide(L)'
;MKKETDVFPETVASEKKQTAEPTQKTTSFSEEERCEGEVEKELTDALHQSESSTEGTLRSNTVPYNCNSEYFKLLRFGVDSLYLSYQGELFPEVKERLAKLKQLAQHPEIDQQAQAQYAIAGHIFEVKDKGSSIFPYVLEDGAFRISLSRTGKKTPMAYVKISSRYLCSVMPAEAEKHLRDILKELGTLDSSAHVSRIDLCADFVSPENMESWGREAWITRGKKIAAHAISEKFTGWSIGLGGKISCRLYDKLLEIHSSGRTDLVPLWREAGWQEGEPVWRVEFQLMRDVLVEHGLIGLDSVLSNLNGLWSYATTEWLRLTLPNPDDQTRSRWPIHPLWGYISAIDWETNKSPLSRSFKATQIPDDKRILTLGTSSLASFMAKHGITDFDEGLDRYILALHQHFSTCGEFIGLSAEDFILEKVRLRGREYNTILNVNEAEQKRLEVDKTAKDYRKESDGE
;
A
#
# COMPACT_ATOMS: atom_id res chain seq x y z
N MET A 1 11.38 44.26 43.04
CA MET A 1 12.65 44.96 42.74
C MET A 1 12.88 44.83 41.23
N LYS A 2 12.89 45.95 40.48
CA LYS A 2 12.93 46.05 38.99
C LYS A 2 11.73 45.39 38.25
N LYS A 3 10.84 46.11 37.55
CA LYS A 3 10.99 47.00 36.35
C LYS A 3 11.25 46.17 35.07
N GLU A 4 10.65 46.41 33.91
CA GLU A 4 9.76 47.50 33.38
C GLU A 4 9.06 46.96 32.08
N THR A 5 7.77 47.26 31.80
CA THR A 5 7.23 48.17 30.72
C THR A 5 7.71 47.90 29.27
N ASP A 6 6.96 48.15 28.16
CA ASP A 6 5.66 48.83 27.96
C ASP A 6 5.01 48.56 26.56
N VAL A 7 3.70 48.89 26.45
CA VAL A 7 3.01 49.60 25.33
C VAL A 7 2.90 49.02 23.88
N PHE A 8 1.63 48.78 23.48
CA PHE A 8 1.03 48.84 22.12
C PHE A 8 0.86 50.32 21.65
N PRO A 9 0.72 50.71 20.34
CA PRO A 9 -0.41 50.27 19.52
C PRO A 9 -0.28 50.36 17.97
N GLU A 10 -1.44 50.23 17.32
CA GLU A 10 -1.79 50.21 15.89
C GLU A 10 -1.49 51.51 15.10
N THR A 11 -1.55 51.44 13.76
CA THR A 11 -2.08 52.52 12.92
C THR A 11 -2.61 52.00 11.57
N VAL A 12 -3.51 52.75 10.93
CA VAL A 12 -4.45 52.29 9.88
C VAL A 12 -4.39 53.18 8.63
N ALA A 13 -4.47 52.55 7.44
CA ALA A 13 -4.76 53.13 6.11
C ALA A 13 -3.73 54.19 5.57
N SER A 14 -3.72 54.64 4.30
CA SER A 14 -4.67 54.53 3.17
C SER A 14 -3.98 54.71 1.79
N GLU A 15 -4.65 54.27 0.71
CA GLU A 15 -4.62 54.79 -0.68
C GLU A 15 -3.29 55.04 -1.47
N LYS A 16 -3.19 54.48 -2.70
CA LYS A 16 -3.59 55.19 -3.95
C LYS A 16 -3.53 54.32 -5.21
N LYS A 17 -4.39 54.66 -6.18
CA LYS A 17 -4.44 54.12 -7.56
C LYS A 17 -3.36 54.75 -8.44
N GLN A 18 -2.90 54.03 -9.47
CA GLN A 18 -2.80 54.62 -10.82
C GLN A 18 -2.78 53.56 -11.94
N THR A 19 -3.26 53.97 -13.11
CA THR A 19 -3.60 53.18 -14.30
C THR A 19 -2.67 53.54 -15.45
N ALA A 20 -2.29 52.59 -16.33
CA ALA A 20 -1.96 52.87 -17.74
C ALA A 20 -1.72 51.59 -18.59
N GLU A 21 -2.70 51.23 -19.42
CA GLU A 21 -2.47 50.86 -20.83
C GLU A 21 -2.27 52.17 -21.65
N PRO A 22 -1.84 52.20 -22.94
CA PRO A 22 -1.95 51.16 -23.98
C PRO A 22 -0.64 50.97 -24.82
N THR A 23 -0.55 50.22 -25.92
CA THR A 23 -1.04 50.60 -27.27
C THR A 23 -0.85 49.46 -28.27
N GLN A 24 -1.87 49.16 -29.09
CA GLN A 24 -1.81 48.24 -30.23
C GLN A 24 -1.03 48.83 -31.40
N LYS A 25 -0.44 47.98 -32.27
CA LYS A 25 -0.44 48.29 -33.71
C LYS A 25 -0.43 47.05 -34.62
N THR A 26 -1.32 47.10 -35.59
CA THR A 26 -1.70 46.07 -36.57
C THR A 26 -0.87 46.14 -37.85
N THR A 27 -0.66 45.01 -38.54
CA THR A 27 -0.63 44.77 -40.02
C THR A 27 -0.06 43.35 -40.24
N SER A 28 -0.69 42.33 -40.85
CA SER A 28 -1.60 42.13 -42.02
C SER A 28 -0.87 41.88 -43.36
N PHE A 29 -1.53 41.12 -44.26
CA PHE A 29 -1.05 40.48 -45.52
C PHE A 29 -0.26 39.17 -45.28
N SER A 30 -0.55 37.97 -45.84
CA SER A 30 -1.16 37.53 -47.14
C SER A 30 -0.21 37.75 -48.34
N GLU A 31 -0.03 36.88 -49.34
CA GLU A 31 -0.79 35.74 -49.88
C GLU A 31 0.09 34.52 -50.28
N GLU A 32 -0.62 33.46 -50.67
CA GLU A 32 -0.29 32.21 -51.37
C GLU A 32 0.44 32.38 -52.72
N GLU A 33 1.21 31.37 -53.16
CA GLU A 33 1.08 30.80 -54.53
C GLU A 33 1.74 29.42 -54.71
N ARG A 34 1.29 28.67 -55.73
CA ARG A 34 1.72 27.31 -56.15
C ARG A 34 2.79 27.36 -57.24
N CYS A 35 3.55 26.28 -57.42
CA CYS A 35 3.76 25.65 -58.74
C CYS A 35 4.27 24.20 -58.64
N GLU A 36 3.94 23.40 -59.66
CA GLU A 36 4.32 21.99 -59.85
C GLU A 36 5.56 21.87 -60.75
N GLY A 37 6.19 20.68 -60.84
CA GLY A 37 7.36 20.46 -61.70
C GLY A 37 7.88 19.02 -61.78
N GLU A 38 7.28 18.23 -62.69
CA GLU A 38 7.79 16.94 -63.21
C GLU A 38 8.75 17.18 -64.40
N VAL A 39 9.67 16.30 -64.84
CA VAL A 39 10.18 14.95 -64.44
C VAL A 39 11.51 14.71 -65.20
N GLU A 40 12.37 13.74 -64.84
CA GLU A 40 12.98 12.76 -65.78
C GLU A 40 13.94 11.71 -65.15
N LYS A 41 14.17 10.61 -65.89
CA LYS A 41 14.94 9.40 -65.53
C LYS A 41 16.20 9.28 -66.40
N GLU A 42 17.23 8.58 -65.92
CA GLU A 42 17.96 7.48 -66.60
C GLU A 42 19.05 6.94 -65.63
N LEU A 43 18.99 5.68 -65.19
CA LEU A 43 19.58 4.46 -65.79
C LEU A 43 21.11 4.44 -65.90
N THR A 44 21.79 3.66 -65.04
CA THR A 44 22.47 2.39 -65.43
C THR A 44 23.15 1.69 -64.23
N ASP A 45 23.39 0.38 -64.38
CA ASP A 45 23.87 -0.54 -63.34
C ASP A 45 25.36 -0.43 -62.97
N ALA A 46 25.68 -0.71 -61.71
CA ALA A 46 26.89 -1.44 -61.34
C ALA A 46 26.72 -2.17 -59.99
N LEU A 47 26.86 -3.49 -59.98
CA LEU A 47 26.89 -4.30 -58.76
C LEU A 47 28.16 -4.02 -57.94
N HIS A 48 28.04 -3.80 -56.64
CA HIS A 48 28.97 -4.40 -55.67
C HIS A 48 28.32 -4.63 -54.30
N GLN A 49 28.81 -5.67 -53.63
CA GLN A 49 28.32 -6.16 -52.33
C GLN A 49 29.02 -5.43 -51.19
N SER A 50 28.27 -4.92 -50.21
CA SER A 50 28.78 -4.71 -48.84
C SER A 50 27.65 -4.57 -47.83
N GLU A 51 27.65 -5.48 -46.85
CA GLU A 51 27.18 -5.31 -45.47
C GLU A 51 25.78 -4.71 -45.23
N SER A 52 24.80 -5.59 -44.99
CA SER A 52 23.48 -5.23 -44.47
C SER A 52 23.55 -4.89 -42.97
N SER A 53 24.01 -3.69 -42.63
CA SER A 53 23.68 -3.08 -41.34
C SER A 53 22.21 -2.64 -41.37
N THR A 54 21.29 -3.51 -40.95
CA THR A 54 19.89 -3.12 -40.76
C THR A 54 19.78 -2.15 -39.59
N GLU A 55 19.77 -0.85 -39.89
CA GLU A 55 19.44 0.20 -38.95
C GLU A 55 18.11 -0.13 -38.26
N GLY A 56 18.13 -0.22 -36.93
CA GLY A 56 16.92 -0.35 -36.14
C GLY A 56 16.06 0.92 -36.27
N THR A 57 14.76 0.73 -36.48
CA THR A 57 13.78 1.81 -36.65
C THR A 57 13.94 2.92 -35.61
N LEU A 58 13.88 4.18 -36.07
CA LEU A 58 13.91 5.37 -35.22
C LEU A 58 12.93 5.26 -34.04
N ARG A 59 13.40 5.67 -32.86
CA ARG A 59 12.63 5.60 -31.60
C ARG A 59 11.33 6.40 -31.72
N SER A 60 10.21 5.69 -31.75
CA SER A 60 8.86 6.27 -31.69
C SER A 60 8.21 5.98 -30.34
N ASN A 61 7.46 6.95 -29.81
CA ASN A 61 6.88 6.93 -28.46
C ASN A 61 5.60 6.10 -28.36
N THR A 62 5.47 5.02 -29.14
CA THR A 62 4.20 4.29 -29.33
C THR A 62 4.36 2.76 -29.37
N VAL A 63 5.51 2.24 -28.96
CA VAL A 63 5.73 0.79 -28.79
C VAL A 63 5.59 0.45 -27.30
N PRO A 64 4.60 -0.38 -26.89
CA PRO A 64 4.46 -0.78 -25.50
C PRO A 64 5.66 -1.65 -25.07
N TYR A 65 6.27 -1.31 -23.94
CA TYR A 65 7.59 -1.82 -23.53
C TYR A 65 7.50 -3.22 -22.88
N ASN A 66 6.98 -4.19 -23.63
CA ASN A 66 6.72 -5.56 -23.19
C ASN A 66 7.99 -6.45 -23.19
N CYS A 67 9.12 -5.91 -23.61
CA CYS A 67 10.38 -6.62 -23.77
C CYS A 67 11.30 -6.33 -22.59
N ASN A 68 11.48 -7.32 -21.71
CA ASN A 68 12.54 -7.31 -20.72
C ASN A 68 13.91 -7.22 -21.43
N SER A 69 14.76 -6.33 -20.94
CA SER A 69 16.14 -6.14 -21.42
C SER A 69 17.14 -6.59 -20.34
N GLU A 70 18.41 -6.79 -20.71
CA GLU A 70 19.47 -7.10 -19.74
C GLU A 70 19.68 -5.97 -18.70
N TYR A 71 19.34 -4.72 -19.05
CA TYR A 71 19.46 -3.56 -18.17
C TYR A 71 18.23 -3.29 -17.30
N PHE A 72 17.04 -3.64 -17.78
CA PHE A 72 15.78 -3.45 -17.06
C PHE A 72 14.81 -4.59 -17.36
N LYS A 73 14.48 -5.35 -16.31
CA LYS A 73 13.50 -6.43 -16.30
C LYS A 73 12.35 -6.04 -15.39
N LEU A 74 11.17 -5.77 -15.95
CA LEU A 74 9.97 -5.42 -15.20
C LEU A 74 9.33 -6.72 -14.69
N LEU A 75 9.13 -6.85 -13.38
CA LEU A 75 8.59 -8.06 -12.75
C LEU A 75 7.10 -7.95 -12.44
N ARG A 76 6.67 -6.81 -11.88
CA ARG A 76 5.28 -6.56 -11.47
C ARG A 76 5.05 -5.07 -11.33
N PHE A 77 3.85 -4.59 -11.62
CA PHE A 77 3.44 -3.23 -11.24
C PHE A 77 1.94 -3.16 -10.98
N GLY A 78 1.52 -2.18 -10.18
CA GLY A 78 0.12 -2.05 -9.78
C GLY A 78 -0.07 -1.26 -8.50
N VAL A 79 -1.30 -1.22 -8.01
CA VAL A 79 -1.64 -0.60 -6.72
C VAL A 79 -1.09 -1.48 -5.59
N ASP A 80 -0.18 -0.96 -4.77
CA ASP A 80 0.31 -1.67 -3.58
C ASP A 80 -0.61 -1.47 -2.38
N SER A 81 -1.12 -0.27 -2.16
CA SER A 81 -2.06 -0.02 -1.06
C SER A 81 -3.10 0.99 -1.48
N LEU A 82 -4.35 0.73 -1.10
CA LEU A 82 -5.49 1.57 -1.44
C LEU A 82 -6.25 1.94 -0.17
N TYR A 83 -6.49 3.23 0.02
CA TYR A 83 -7.21 3.77 1.17
C TYR A 83 -8.49 4.45 0.69
N LEU A 84 -9.63 3.90 1.10
CA LEU A 84 -10.96 4.32 0.67
C LEU A 84 -11.73 4.98 1.81
N SER A 85 -12.69 5.82 1.47
CA SER A 85 -13.59 6.47 2.40
C SER A 85 -15.02 6.47 1.88
N TYR A 86 -15.95 6.09 2.75
CA TYR A 86 -17.36 5.91 2.43
C TYR A 86 -18.22 6.83 3.27
N GLN A 87 -19.10 7.63 2.64
CA GLN A 87 -20.14 8.36 3.36
C GLN A 87 -21.33 7.43 3.61
N GLY A 88 -22.08 7.68 4.69
CA GLY A 88 -23.12 6.78 5.18
C GLY A 88 -23.23 6.79 6.71
N GLU A 89 -24.09 5.93 7.25
CA GLU A 89 -24.23 5.73 8.69
C GLU A 89 -24.32 4.24 9.06
N LEU A 90 -23.57 3.83 10.09
CA LEU A 90 -23.68 2.49 10.66
C LEU A 90 -25.09 2.24 11.23
N PHE A 91 -25.58 1.01 11.09
CA PHE A 91 -26.84 0.59 11.72
C PHE A 91 -26.74 0.65 13.26
N PRO A 92 -27.82 1.01 13.99
CA PRO A 92 -27.81 1.11 15.45
C PRO A 92 -27.32 -0.17 16.16
N GLU A 93 -27.79 -1.34 15.73
CA GLU A 93 -27.39 -2.65 16.28
C GLU A 93 -25.92 -2.96 16.02
N VAL A 94 -25.36 -2.50 14.89
CA VAL A 94 -23.93 -2.65 14.57
C VAL A 94 -23.09 -1.77 15.49
N LYS A 95 -23.53 -0.54 15.79
CA LYS A 95 -22.87 0.34 16.78
C LYS A 95 -22.88 -0.29 18.17
N GLU A 96 -23.98 -0.89 18.60
CA GLU A 96 -24.08 -1.58 19.89
C GLU A 96 -23.16 -2.81 19.96
N ARG A 97 -23.17 -3.66 18.91
CA ARG A 97 -22.29 -4.82 18.80
C ARG A 97 -20.82 -4.42 18.82
N LEU A 98 -20.42 -3.40 18.07
CA LEU A 98 -19.05 -2.87 18.06
C LEU A 98 -18.64 -2.28 19.41
N ALA A 99 -19.57 -1.67 20.16
CA ALA A 99 -19.30 -1.20 21.52
C ALA A 99 -18.98 -2.36 22.48
N LYS A 100 -19.79 -3.43 22.46
CA LYS A 100 -19.57 -4.65 23.28
C LYS A 100 -18.28 -5.36 22.91
N LEU A 101 -18.04 -5.61 21.61
CA LEU A 101 -16.82 -6.27 21.14
C LEU A 101 -15.56 -5.45 21.47
N LYS A 102 -15.64 -4.12 21.48
CA LYS A 102 -14.54 -3.27 21.93
C LYS A 102 -14.30 -3.36 23.45
N GLN A 103 -15.34 -3.51 24.27
CA GLN A 103 -15.18 -3.75 25.70
C GLN A 103 -14.48 -5.09 25.96
N LEU A 104 -14.86 -6.15 25.23
CA LEU A 104 -14.15 -7.44 25.25
C LEU A 104 -12.68 -7.29 24.85
N ALA A 105 -12.38 -6.54 23.78
CA ALA A 105 -11.00 -6.27 23.34
C ALA A 105 -10.16 -5.51 24.38
N GLN A 106 -10.81 -4.74 25.27
CA GLN A 106 -10.19 -3.97 26.35
C GLN A 106 -10.17 -4.72 27.70
N HIS A 107 -10.75 -5.92 27.78
CA HIS A 107 -10.85 -6.67 29.03
C HIS A 107 -9.45 -7.11 29.54
N PRO A 108 -9.18 -7.15 30.85
CA PRO A 108 -7.90 -7.65 31.35
C PRO A 108 -7.71 -9.17 31.13
N GLU A 109 -8.81 -9.94 31.08
CA GLU A 109 -8.79 -11.40 30.95
C GLU A 109 -8.73 -11.85 29.48
N ILE A 110 -8.04 -12.98 29.23
CA ILE A 110 -7.61 -13.40 27.89
C ILE A 110 -8.73 -14.11 27.12
N ASP A 111 -9.56 -14.88 27.81
CA ASP A 111 -10.77 -15.51 27.30
C ASP A 111 -11.80 -14.49 26.78
N GLN A 112 -12.00 -13.40 27.52
CA GLN A 112 -12.87 -12.28 27.13
C GLN A 112 -12.27 -11.53 25.95
N GLN A 113 -10.96 -11.24 25.99
CA GLN A 113 -10.24 -10.68 24.85
C GLN A 113 -10.40 -11.54 23.59
N ALA A 114 -10.26 -12.86 23.68
CA ALA A 114 -10.31 -13.75 22.52
C ALA A 114 -11.65 -13.70 21.77
N GLN A 115 -12.75 -13.39 22.47
CA GLN A 115 -14.10 -13.24 21.89
C GLN A 115 -14.32 -11.93 21.10
N ALA A 116 -13.36 -11.00 21.10
CA ALA A 116 -13.48 -9.72 20.40
C ALA A 116 -13.34 -9.85 18.86
N GLN A 117 -14.32 -10.49 18.24
CA GLN A 117 -14.35 -10.81 16.81
C GLN A 117 -15.65 -10.37 16.13
N TYR A 118 -15.55 -9.97 14.87
CA TYR A 118 -16.68 -9.66 14.01
C TYR A 118 -16.62 -10.56 12.77
N ALA A 119 -17.38 -11.66 12.78
CA ALA A 119 -17.56 -12.51 11.60
C ALA A 119 -18.66 -11.94 10.68
N ILE A 120 -18.36 -11.78 9.39
CA ILE A 120 -19.24 -11.19 8.38
C ILE A 120 -18.74 -11.55 6.96
N ALA A 121 -19.64 -11.85 6.01
CA ALA A 121 -19.30 -12.13 4.61
C ALA A 121 -18.09 -13.09 4.35
N GLY A 122 -17.87 -14.08 5.22
CA GLY A 122 -16.72 -15.02 5.13
C GLY A 122 -15.40 -14.51 5.74
N HIS A 123 -15.36 -13.28 6.25
CA HIS A 123 -14.25 -12.70 7.00
C HIS A 123 -14.43 -12.90 8.51
N ILE A 124 -13.32 -13.02 9.24
CA ILE A 124 -13.27 -13.07 10.71
C ILE A 124 -12.41 -11.88 11.17
N PHE A 125 -13.01 -10.70 11.33
CA PHE A 125 -12.27 -9.52 11.77
C PHE A 125 -11.93 -9.60 13.26
N GLU A 126 -10.70 -9.24 13.64
CA GLU A 126 -10.38 -8.87 15.01
C GLU A 126 -10.92 -7.46 15.28
N VAL A 127 -11.60 -7.27 16.42
CA VAL A 127 -11.96 -5.93 16.91
C VAL A 127 -10.83 -5.42 17.82
N LYS A 128 -10.21 -4.31 17.47
CA LYS A 128 -9.09 -3.75 18.26
C LYS A 128 -9.57 -3.07 19.54
N ASP A 129 -8.72 -3.15 20.57
CA ASP A 129 -8.85 -2.46 21.86
C ASP A 129 -8.93 -0.92 21.68
N LYS A 130 -8.23 -0.39 20.68
CA LYS A 130 -8.08 1.04 20.42
C LYS A 130 -8.63 1.43 19.05
N GLY A 131 -9.20 2.63 19.01
CA GLY A 131 -9.59 3.28 17.76
C GLY A 131 -8.38 3.80 16.99
N SER A 132 -8.62 4.39 15.82
CA SER A 132 -7.60 5.08 15.03
C SER A 132 -8.04 6.50 14.71
N SER A 133 -7.28 7.49 15.19
CA SER A 133 -7.63 8.91 15.05
C SER A 133 -9.08 9.17 15.55
N ILE A 134 -9.94 9.73 14.69
CA ILE A 134 -11.36 10.01 14.94
C ILE A 134 -12.27 8.78 14.95
N PHE A 135 -11.79 7.60 14.51
CA PHE A 135 -12.59 6.39 14.39
C PHE A 135 -12.51 5.55 15.68
N PRO A 136 -13.59 5.46 16.49
CA PRO A 136 -13.56 4.73 17.76
C PRO A 136 -13.43 3.21 17.62
N TYR A 137 -13.85 2.63 16.48
CA TYR A 137 -13.81 1.18 16.25
C TYR A 137 -12.87 0.86 15.07
N VAL A 138 -12.10 -0.21 15.20
CA VAL A 138 -11.24 -0.73 14.13
C VAL A 138 -11.44 -2.24 14.05
N LEU A 139 -11.82 -2.69 12.86
CA LEU A 139 -11.85 -4.09 12.45
C LEU A 139 -10.62 -4.37 11.59
N GLU A 140 -9.93 -5.48 11.81
CA GLU A 140 -8.72 -5.82 11.03
C GLU A 140 -8.60 -7.32 10.74
N ASP A 141 -8.26 -7.63 9.50
CA ASP A 141 -7.86 -8.96 9.05
C ASP A 141 -6.74 -8.88 7.98
N GLY A 142 -6.44 -9.99 7.31
CA GLY A 142 -5.39 -10.02 6.28
C GLY A 142 -5.68 -9.19 5.02
N ALA A 143 -6.95 -8.84 4.76
CA ALA A 143 -7.40 -8.11 3.57
C ALA A 143 -7.65 -6.63 3.85
N PHE A 144 -8.35 -6.32 4.95
CA PHE A 144 -8.89 -5.00 5.23
C PHE A 144 -8.59 -4.55 6.67
N ARG A 145 -8.28 -3.27 6.81
CA ARG A 145 -8.35 -2.55 8.10
C ARG A 145 -9.44 -1.49 7.99
N ILE A 146 -10.62 -1.79 8.55
CA ILE A 146 -11.82 -0.97 8.48
C ILE A 146 -11.92 -0.14 9.77
N SER A 147 -11.74 1.18 9.66
CA SER A 147 -11.91 2.13 10.77
C SER A 147 -13.28 2.77 10.68
N LEU A 148 -14.12 2.62 11.71
CA LEU A 148 -15.54 2.98 11.68
C LEU A 148 -15.88 4.12 12.64
N SER A 149 -16.71 5.06 12.19
CA SER A 149 -17.12 6.23 12.97
C SER A 149 -18.33 5.93 13.88
N ARG A 150 -18.53 6.74 14.93
CA ARG A 150 -19.68 6.58 15.84
C ARG A 150 -20.96 7.18 15.24
N THR A 151 -20.84 8.43 14.79
CA THR A 151 -21.89 9.23 14.15
C THR A 151 -21.26 10.49 13.57
N GLY A 152 -21.82 11.02 12.47
CA GLY A 152 -21.66 12.44 12.14
C GLY A 152 -21.49 12.75 10.65
N LYS A 153 -22.34 13.64 10.12
CA LYS A 153 -22.34 14.17 8.74
C LYS A 153 -21.03 14.80 8.25
N LYS A 154 -19.99 14.92 9.08
CA LYS A 154 -18.67 15.47 8.74
C LYS A 154 -17.56 14.41 8.66
N THR A 155 -17.83 13.17 9.09
CA THR A 155 -16.87 12.08 9.12
C THR A 155 -17.42 10.91 8.32
N PRO A 156 -16.64 10.27 7.42
CA PRO A 156 -17.11 9.10 6.69
C PRO A 156 -17.54 7.99 7.67
N MET A 157 -18.50 7.16 7.25
CA MET A 157 -18.88 5.94 7.98
C MET A 157 -17.67 5.04 8.20
N ALA A 158 -16.92 4.82 7.12
CA ALA A 158 -15.76 3.94 7.09
C ALA A 158 -14.57 4.62 6.41
N TYR A 159 -13.39 4.47 7.02
CA TYR A 159 -12.09 4.70 6.43
C TYR A 159 -11.34 3.38 6.39
N VAL A 160 -11.04 2.88 5.19
CA VAL A 160 -10.57 1.51 4.99
C VAL A 160 -9.22 1.50 4.30
N LYS A 161 -8.26 0.74 4.85
CA LYS A 161 -7.06 0.32 4.13
C LYS A 161 -7.29 -1.07 3.53
N ILE A 162 -7.08 -1.22 2.24
CA ILE A 162 -6.94 -2.51 1.56
C ILE A 162 -5.46 -2.91 1.56
N SER A 163 -5.16 -4.16 1.93
CA SER A 163 -3.79 -4.64 2.12
C SER A 163 -3.08 -4.96 0.80
N SER A 164 -1.76 -4.75 0.76
CA SER A 164 -0.95 -5.10 -0.42
C SER A 164 -0.98 -6.58 -0.77
N ARG A 165 -1.13 -7.45 0.24
CA ARG A 165 -1.26 -8.89 0.03
C ARG A 165 -2.54 -9.23 -0.73
N TYR A 166 -3.64 -8.53 -0.42
CA TYR A 166 -4.91 -8.72 -1.11
C TYR A 166 -4.89 -8.16 -2.53
N LEU A 167 -4.32 -6.96 -2.72
CA LEU A 167 -4.11 -6.34 -4.03
C LEU A 167 -3.04 -7.04 -4.91
N CYS A 168 -2.31 -8.02 -4.37
CA CYS A 168 -1.51 -8.96 -5.15
C CYS A 168 -2.31 -10.15 -5.68
N SER A 169 -3.56 -10.34 -5.24
CA SER A 169 -4.39 -11.51 -5.55
C SER A 169 -5.69 -11.16 -6.28
N VAL A 170 -6.14 -9.90 -6.20
CA VAL A 170 -7.45 -9.42 -6.67
C VAL A 170 -7.27 -8.00 -7.23
N MET A 171 -8.00 -7.65 -8.30
CA MET A 171 -7.91 -6.30 -8.88
C MET A 171 -8.55 -5.24 -7.97
N PRO A 172 -8.08 -3.98 -7.98
CA PRO A 172 -8.58 -2.94 -7.06
C PRO A 172 -10.11 -2.72 -7.09
N ALA A 173 -10.74 -2.84 -8.26
CA ALA A 173 -12.20 -2.73 -8.41
C ALA A 173 -12.96 -3.93 -7.80
N GLU A 174 -12.43 -5.15 -7.95
CA GLU A 174 -12.99 -6.35 -7.34
C GLU A 174 -12.82 -6.34 -5.82
N ALA A 175 -11.66 -5.88 -5.34
CA ALA A 175 -11.40 -5.67 -3.92
C ALA A 175 -12.32 -4.60 -3.31
N GLU A 176 -12.66 -3.55 -4.06
CA GLU A 176 -13.69 -2.58 -3.67
C GLU A 176 -15.07 -3.21 -3.58
N LYS A 177 -15.46 -4.03 -4.56
CA LYS A 177 -16.76 -4.72 -4.57
C LYS A 177 -16.93 -5.59 -3.33
N HIS A 178 -15.95 -6.44 -3.01
CA HIS A 178 -16.00 -7.27 -1.79
C HIS A 178 -16.08 -6.43 -0.52
N LEU A 179 -15.31 -5.32 -0.44
CA LEU A 179 -15.38 -4.39 0.68
C LEU A 179 -16.75 -3.71 0.78
N ARG A 180 -17.33 -3.28 -0.35
CA ARG A 180 -18.63 -2.62 -0.43
C ARG A 180 -19.74 -3.54 0.07
N ASP A 181 -19.69 -4.82 -0.24
CA ASP A 181 -20.67 -5.80 0.22
C ASP A 181 -20.57 -6.02 1.75
N ILE A 182 -19.35 -6.09 2.31
CA ILE A 182 -19.13 -6.07 3.78
C ILE A 182 -19.71 -4.78 4.41
N LEU A 183 -19.44 -3.62 3.82
CA LEU A 183 -19.87 -2.33 4.38
C LEU A 183 -21.40 -2.15 4.35
N LYS A 184 -22.10 -2.71 3.36
CA LYS A 184 -23.58 -2.70 3.30
C LYS A 184 -24.23 -3.51 4.43
N GLU A 185 -23.58 -4.56 4.92
CA GLU A 185 -24.07 -5.29 6.10
C GLU A 185 -23.84 -4.51 7.41
N LEU A 186 -22.91 -3.55 7.41
CA LEU A 186 -22.58 -2.72 8.59
C LEU A 186 -23.38 -1.41 8.67
N GLY A 187 -23.85 -0.86 7.55
CA GLY A 187 -24.58 0.41 7.50
C GLY A 187 -25.09 0.82 6.12
N THR A 188 -25.73 1.99 6.06
CA THR A 188 -26.10 2.62 4.79
C THR A 188 -24.88 3.26 4.13
N LEU A 189 -24.85 3.28 2.80
CA LEU A 189 -23.80 3.92 2.01
C LEU A 189 -24.40 5.01 1.12
N ASP A 190 -24.00 6.26 1.35
CA ASP A 190 -24.57 7.43 0.65
C ASP A 190 -23.84 7.72 -0.68
N SER A 191 -22.67 7.14 -0.90
CA SER A 191 -21.80 7.46 -2.05
C SER A 191 -21.00 6.26 -2.60
N SER A 192 -20.40 6.48 -3.78
CA SER A 192 -19.28 5.65 -4.24
C SER A 192 -18.06 5.80 -3.31
N ALA A 193 -17.06 4.93 -3.48
CA ALA A 193 -15.83 4.99 -2.72
C ALA A 193 -14.98 6.20 -3.12
N HIS A 194 -14.62 7.04 -2.16
CA HIS A 194 -13.67 8.13 -2.37
C HIS A 194 -12.25 7.68 -2.04
N VAL A 195 -11.28 7.95 -2.92
CA VAL A 195 -9.88 7.60 -2.68
C VAL A 195 -9.24 8.65 -1.78
N SER A 196 -8.73 8.20 -0.63
CA SER A 196 -8.03 9.03 0.35
C SER A 196 -6.51 8.89 0.28
N ARG A 197 -6.01 7.76 -0.23
CA ARG A 197 -4.61 7.54 -0.63
C ARG A 197 -4.54 6.35 -1.59
N ILE A 198 -3.65 6.42 -2.56
CA ILE A 198 -3.29 5.31 -3.45
C ILE A 198 -1.77 5.22 -3.56
N ASP A 199 -1.23 4.01 -3.42
CA ASP A 199 0.19 3.75 -3.59
C ASP A 199 0.39 2.94 -4.86
N LEU A 200 1.08 3.52 -5.85
CA LEU A 200 1.43 2.88 -7.12
C LEU A 200 2.85 2.33 -7.03
N CYS A 201 3.09 1.09 -7.44
CA CYS A 201 4.42 0.49 -7.39
C CYS A 201 4.82 -0.23 -8.68
N ALA A 202 6.14 -0.34 -8.89
CA ALA A 202 6.75 -1.24 -9.86
C ALA A 202 7.96 -1.96 -9.23
N ASP A 203 7.96 -3.30 -9.34
CA ASP A 203 9.04 -4.22 -9.00
C ASP A 203 9.87 -4.51 -10.26
N PHE A 204 11.20 -4.39 -10.17
CA PHE A 204 12.10 -4.60 -11.30
C PHE A 204 13.48 -5.13 -10.87
N VAL A 205 14.19 -5.73 -11.82
CA VAL A 205 15.64 -6.01 -11.72
C VAL A 205 16.39 -5.07 -12.65
N SER A 206 17.54 -4.57 -12.19
CA SER A 206 18.49 -3.81 -12.99
C SER A 206 19.90 -3.98 -12.38
N PRO A 207 20.98 -4.04 -13.18
CA PRO A 207 22.35 -4.09 -12.68
C PRO A 207 22.87 -2.71 -12.20
N GLU A 208 22.05 -1.66 -12.30
CA GLU A 208 22.39 -0.28 -11.94
C GLU A 208 22.75 -0.14 -10.44
N ASN A 209 23.77 0.69 -10.14
CA ASN A 209 24.17 0.93 -8.75
C ASN A 209 23.36 2.08 -8.15
N MET A 210 22.26 1.74 -7.49
CA MET A 210 21.33 2.70 -6.89
C MET A 210 21.94 3.58 -5.77
N GLU A 211 23.07 3.18 -5.19
CA GLU A 211 23.79 3.98 -4.18
C GLU A 211 24.65 5.09 -4.83
N SER A 212 25.06 4.92 -6.09
CA SER A 212 26.00 5.82 -6.77
C SER A 212 25.47 7.23 -7.04
N TRP A 213 24.17 7.46 -6.91
CA TRP A 213 23.54 8.72 -7.28
C TRP A 213 23.64 9.78 -6.19
N GLY A 214 24.23 10.93 -6.54
CA GLY A 214 24.19 12.13 -5.71
C GLY A 214 22.77 12.67 -5.51
N ARG A 215 22.55 13.44 -4.43
CA ARG A 215 21.24 14.04 -4.11
C ARG A 215 20.77 15.01 -5.20
N GLU A 216 21.71 15.61 -5.90
CA GLU A 216 21.56 16.50 -7.04
C GLU A 216 21.06 15.79 -8.32
N ALA A 217 21.22 14.46 -8.44
CA ALA A 217 20.59 13.69 -9.53
C ALA A 217 19.06 13.67 -9.42
N TRP A 218 18.51 13.87 -8.21
CA TRP A 218 17.07 13.88 -7.97
C TRP A 218 16.48 15.29 -8.14
N ILE A 219 15.70 15.49 -9.19
CA ILE A 219 14.90 16.69 -9.41
C ILE A 219 13.49 16.40 -8.92
N THR A 220 13.00 17.15 -7.93
CA THR A 220 11.72 16.85 -7.30
C THR A 220 11.02 18.07 -6.71
N ARG A 221 9.69 18.01 -6.63
CA ARG A 221 8.87 18.94 -5.84
C ARG A 221 8.82 18.56 -4.35
N GLY A 222 9.37 17.40 -3.97
CA GLY A 222 9.46 16.93 -2.58
C GLY A 222 10.54 17.63 -1.76
N LYS A 223 10.22 18.10 -0.55
CA LYS A 223 11.15 18.87 0.32
C LYS A 223 12.26 18.06 0.98
N LYS A 224 12.17 16.73 1.00
CA LYS A 224 13.08 15.83 1.71
C LYS A 224 13.55 14.74 0.76
N ILE A 225 14.85 14.46 0.79
CA ILE A 225 15.49 13.30 0.15
C ILE A 225 16.31 12.60 1.24
N ALA A 226 16.27 11.28 1.31
CA ALA A 226 17.07 10.49 2.24
C ALA A 226 17.57 9.22 1.53
N ALA A 227 18.83 8.86 1.77
CA ALA A 227 19.37 7.53 1.51
C ALA A 227 19.25 6.71 2.79
N HIS A 228 19.06 5.40 2.65
CA HIS A 228 18.91 4.45 3.75
C HIS A 228 19.92 3.31 3.61
N ALA A 229 20.40 2.82 4.74
CA ALA A 229 21.30 1.68 4.83
C ALA A 229 20.96 0.83 6.06
N ILE A 230 21.24 -0.46 6.00
CA ILE A 230 21.14 -1.41 7.11
C ILE A 230 22.46 -2.19 7.15
N SER A 231 23.13 -2.21 8.32
CA SER A 231 24.44 -2.85 8.48
C SER A 231 25.45 -2.44 7.39
N GLU A 232 25.59 -1.13 7.20
CA GLU A 232 26.49 -0.48 6.21
C GLU A 232 26.18 -0.76 4.73
N LYS A 233 25.14 -1.55 4.41
CA LYS A 233 24.67 -1.77 3.04
C LYS A 233 23.54 -0.82 2.70
N PHE A 234 23.64 -0.12 1.58
CA PHE A 234 22.55 0.69 1.04
C PHE A 234 21.29 -0.15 0.77
N THR A 235 20.12 0.39 1.15
CA THR A 235 18.82 -0.30 1.03
C THR A 235 17.76 0.51 0.29
N GLY A 236 17.99 1.79 0.01
CA GLY A 236 17.06 2.58 -0.79
C GLY A 236 17.07 4.10 -0.57
N TRP A 237 16.30 4.78 -1.43
CA TRP A 237 15.98 6.20 -1.36
C TRP A 237 14.56 6.43 -0.89
N SER A 238 14.36 7.48 -0.10
CA SER A 238 13.04 8.05 0.20
C SER A 238 12.99 9.52 -0.18
N ILE A 239 11.99 9.91 -0.98
CA ILE A 239 11.78 11.28 -1.43
C ILE A 239 10.37 11.76 -1.02
N GLY A 240 10.27 12.97 -0.48
CA GLY A 240 8.99 13.62 -0.17
C GLY A 240 8.24 13.07 1.05
N LEU A 241 8.82 12.19 1.87
CA LEU A 241 8.14 11.55 3.02
C LEU A 241 7.40 12.56 3.92
N GLY A 242 6.13 12.26 4.18
CA GLY A 242 5.20 13.11 4.94
C GLY A 242 4.53 14.23 4.12
N GLY A 243 4.81 14.33 2.81
CA GLY A 243 4.11 15.23 1.89
C GLY A 243 2.84 14.63 1.29
N LYS A 244 2.19 15.41 0.40
CA LYS A 244 1.03 14.96 -0.39
C LYS A 244 1.37 13.87 -1.41
N ILE A 245 2.62 13.83 -1.87
CA ILE A 245 3.22 12.75 -2.64
C ILE A 245 4.55 12.37 -1.98
N SER A 246 4.86 11.09 -1.96
CA SER A 246 6.19 10.60 -1.59
C SER A 246 6.58 9.37 -2.42
N CYS A 247 7.86 9.28 -2.78
CA CYS A 247 8.44 8.13 -3.46
C CYS A 247 9.35 7.34 -2.51
N ARG A 248 9.33 6.01 -2.62
CA ARG A 248 10.32 5.09 -2.05
C ARG A 248 10.92 4.29 -3.20
N LEU A 249 12.23 4.17 -3.25
CA LEU A 249 12.94 3.23 -4.14
C LEU A 249 13.82 2.37 -3.26
N TYR A 250 13.53 1.08 -3.11
CA TYR A 250 14.16 0.24 -2.09
C TYR A 250 14.38 -1.20 -2.53
N ASP A 251 15.34 -1.87 -1.89
CA ASP A 251 15.55 -3.31 -2.02
C ASP A 251 14.35 -4.04 -1.42
N LYS A 252 13.49 -4.52 -2.31
CA LYS A 252 12.26 -5.21 -1.97
C LYS A 252 12.52 -6.65 -1.56
N LEU A 253 13.58 -7.26 -2.11
CA LEU A 253 14.01 -8.60 -1.74
C LEU A 253 14.45 -8.63 -0.28
N LEU A 254 15.27 -7.67 0.16
CA LEU A 254 15.68 -7.52 1.55
C LEU A 254 14.49 -7.27 2.49
N GLU A 255 13.51 -6.45 2.08
CA GLU A 255 12.31 -6.20 2.87
C GLU A 255 11.52 -7.48 3.13
N ILE A 256 11.20 -8.27 2.09
CA ILE A 256 10.38 -9.47 2.28
C ILE A 256 11.09 -10.57 3.09
N HIS A 257 12.42 -10.64 3.04
CA HIS A 257 13.21 -11.53 3.90
C HIS A 257 13.15 -11.12 5.38
N SER A 258 13.04 -9.82 5.66
CA SER A 258 12.92 -9.27 7.02
C SER A 258 11.50 -9.39 7.56
N SER A 259 10.48 -9.17 6.72
CA SER A 259 9.07 -9.24 7.11
C SER A 259 8.47 -10.66 7.05
N GLY A 260 9.16 -11.61 6.41
CA GLY A 260 8.69 -12.98 6.20
C GLY A 260 7.63 -13.13 5.11
N ARG A 261 7.28 -12.05 4.39
CA ARG A 261 6.17 -12.03 3.42
C ARG A 261 6.63 -12.43 2.01
N THR A 262 6.85 -13.72 1.83
CA THR A 262 7.33 -14.32 0.57
C THR A 262 6.25 -14.46 -0.52
N ASP A 263 5.01 -13.99 -0.30
CA ASP A 263 3.88 -14.07 -1.25
C ASP A 263 4.19 -13.50 -2.65
N LEU A 264 5.15 -12.57 -2.76
CA LEU A 264 5.57 -11.95 -4.02
C LEU A 264 6.53 -12.81 -4.87
N VAL A 265 7.28 -13.73 -4.25
CA VAL A 265 8.34 -14.50 -4.93
C VAL A 265 7.80 -15.36 -6.08
N PRO A 266 6.66 -16.07 -5.95
CA PRO A 266 6.07 -16.79 -7.08
C PRO A 266 5.72 -15.89 -8.28
N LEU A 267 5.20 -14.69 -8.01
CA LEU A 267 4.81 -13.73 -9.06
C LEU A 267 6.02 -13.19 -9.82
N TRP A 268 7.11 -12.89 -9.11
CA TRP A 268 8.37 -12.49 -9.72
C TRP A 268 9.00 -13.62 -10.56
N ARG A 269 8.95 -14.87 -10.07
CA ARG A 269 9.41 -16.04 -10.84
C ARG A 269 8.62 -16.25 -12.13
N GLU A 270 7.30 -16.08 -12.08
CA GLU A 270 6.42 -16.12 -13.27
C GLU A 270 6.77 -15.02 -14.29
N ALA A 271 7.22 -13.85 -13.82
CA ALA A 271 7.74 -12.76 -14.64
C ALA A 271 9.24 -12.88 -15.04
N GLY A 272 9.90 -14.00 -14.72
CA GLY A 272 11.27 -14.29 -15.15
C GLY A 272 12.40 -13.85 -14.21
N TRP A 273 12.10 -13.50 -12.95
CA TRP A 273 13.11 -13.30 -11.90
C TRP A 273 13.90 -14.60 -11.63
N GLN A 274 15.22 -14.47 -11.51
CA GLN A 274 16.13 -15.56 -11.17
C GLN A 274 16.66 -15.41 -9.74
N GLU A 275 16.91 -16.53 -9.07
CA GLU A 275 17.41 -16.54 -7.70
C GLU A 275 18.81 -15.91 -7.63
N GLY A 276 18.99 -14.96 -6.71
CA GLY A 276 20.19 -14.13 -6.60
C GLY A 276 20.12 -12.77 -7.30
N GLU A 277 19.15 -12.52 -8.18
CA GLU A 277 18.92 -11.17 -8.73
C GLU A 277 18.31 -10.23 -7.67
N PRO A 278 18.82 -9.00 -7.49
CA PRO A 278 18.22 -8.02 -6.58
C PRO A 278 16.88 -7.52 -7.15
N VAL A 279 15.84 -7.48 -6.31
CA VAL A 279 14.54 -6.90 -6.70
C VAL A 279 14.39 -5.53 -6.06
N TRP A 280 14.32 -4.50 -6.90
CA TRP A 280 14.05 -3.14 -6.48
C TRP A 280 12.58 -2.83 -6.67
N ARG A 281 11.98 -2.13 -5.70
CA ARG A 281 10.66 -1.51 -5.85
C ARG A 281 10.76 -0.02 -5.87
N VAL A 282 10.18 0.62 -6.88
CA VAL A 282 9.79 2.04 -6.85
C VAL A 282 8.31 2.14 -6.50
N GLU A 283 7.96 3.01 -5.56
CA GLU A 283 6.62 3.13 -4.96
C GLU A 283 6.27 4.61 -4.74
N PHE A 284 5.24 5.10 -5.42
CA PHE A 284 4.68 6.44 -5.25
C PHE A 284 3.39 6.38 -4.45
N GLN A 285 3.42 6.96 -3.26
CA GLN A 285 2.25 7.23 -2.43
C GLN A 285 1.66 8.59 -2.82
N LEU A 286 0.39 8.61 -3.26
CA LEU A 286 -0.38 9.82 -3.57
C LEU A 286 -1.53 9.98 -2.57
N MET A 287 -1.59 11.14 -1.90
CA MET A 287 -2.63 11.50 -0.93
C MET A 287 -3.81 12.20 -1.60
N ARG A 288 -4.99 12.14 -0.96
CA ARG A 288 -6.25 12.77 -1.39
C ARG A 288 -6.09 14.15 -2.03
N ASP A 289 -5.33 15.04 -1.41
CA ASP A 289 -5.17 16.43 -1.85
C ASP A 289 -4.71 16.52 -3.32
N VAL A 290 -3.76 15.67 -3.73
CA VAL A 290 -3.25 15.60 -5.11
C VAL A 290 -4.31 15.03 -6.04
N LEU A 291 -5.00 13.97 -5.62
CA LEU A 291 -6.05 13.34 -6.42
C LEU A 291 -7.17 14.36 -6.71
N VAL A 292 -7.58 15.14 -5.69
CA VAL A 292 -8.55 16.24 -5.82
C VAL A 292 -8.04 17.37 -6.71
N GLU A 293 -6.75 17.75 -6.62
CA GLU A 293 -6.13 18.74 -7.53
C GLU A 293 -6.19 18.30 -9.01
N HIS A 294 -6.18 16.99 -9.29
CA HIS A 294 -6.40 16.42 -10.62
C HIS A 294 -7.88 16.06 -10.94
N GLY A 295 -8.84 16.43 -10.09
CA GLY A 295 -10.27 16.11 -10.28
C GLY A 295 -10.65 14.64 -10.02
N LEU A 296 -9.73 13.84 -9.49
CA LEU A 296 -9.90 12.41 -9.25
C LEU A 296 -10.34 12.16 -7.79
N ILE A 297 -11.63 11.87 -7.60
CA ILE A 297 -12.22 11.67 -6.27
C ILE A 297 -12.73 10.24 -6.08
N GLY A 298 -13.54 9.74 -7.02
CA GLY A 298 -14.07 8.38 -7.00
C GLY A 298 -13.04 7.34 -7.40
N LEU A 299 -13.19 6.10 -6.92
CA LEU A 299 -12.27 5.02 -7.29
C LEU A 299 -12.23 4.79 -8.80
N ASP A 300 -13.37 4.72 -9.47
CA ASP A 300 -13.44 4.40 -10.90
C ASP A 300 -12.67 5.41 -11.76
N SER A 301 -12.76 6.71 -11.43
CA SER A 301 -12.00 7.74 -12.15
C SER A 301 -10.50 7.70 -11.82
N VAL A 302 -10.11 7.37 -10.59
CA VAL A 302 -8.70 7.14 -10.22
C VAL A 302 -8.12 5.93 -10.98
N LEU A 303 -8.83 4.81 -11.01
CA LEU A 303 -8.38 3.59 -11.71
C LEU A 303 -8.31 3.77 -13.22
N SER A 304 -9.21 4.57 -13.80
CA SER A 304 -9.19 4.91 -15.22
C SER A 304 -8.05 5.87 -15.61
N ASN A 305 -7.33 6.45 -14.64
CA ASN A 305 -6.28 7.47 -14.86
C ASN A 305 -4.92 7.08 -14.25
N LEU A 306 -4.68 5.80 -13.96
CA LEU A 306 -3.42 5.34 -13.36
C LEU A 306 -2.18 5.69 -14.22
N ASN A 307 -2.30 5.63 -15.54
CA ASN A 307 -1.22 5.99 -16.47
C ASN A 307 -0.83 7.47 -16.33
N GLY A 308 -1.82 8.37 -16.29
CA GLY A 308 -1.61 9.80 -16.06
C GLY A 308 -1.00 10.10 -14.68
N LEU A 309 -1.47 9.42 -13.63
CA LEU A 309 -0.91 9.56 -12.27
C LEU A 309 0.55 9.08 -12.20
N TRP A 310 0.89 7.97 -12.85
CA TRP A 310 2.26 7.46 -12.92
C TRP A 310 3.20 8.37 -13.70
N SER A 311 2.76 8.81 -14.89
CA SER A 311 3.49 9.78 -15.72
C SER A 311 3.77 11.07 -14.94
N TYR A 312 2.76 11.67 -14.31
CA TYR A 312 2.94 12.87 -13.48
C TYR A 312 3.95 12.64 -12.34
N ALA A 313 3.83 11.50 -11.64
CA ALA A 313 4.71 11.15 -10.53
C ALA A 313 6.19 10.97 -10.96
N THR A 314 6.42 10.37 -12.14
CA THR A 314 7.75 9.99 -12.66
C THR A 314 8.39 11.01 -13.63
N THR A 315 7.68 12.05 -14.06
CA THR A 315 8.22 13.07 -14.98
C THR A 315 8.17 14.47 -14.39
N GLU A 316 7.05 14.87 -13.81
CA GLU A 316 6.78 16.22 -13.32
C GLU A 316 7.09 16.41 -11.83
N TRP A 317 6.80 15.40 -11.00
CA TRP A 317 6.96 15.49 -9.55
C TRP A 317 8.33 14.97 -9.05
N LEU A 318 8.85 13.90 -9.67
CA LEU A 318 10.18 13.34 -9.41
C LEU A 318 10.80 12.85 -10.71
N ARG A 319 12.02 13.30 -11.01
CA ARG A 319 12.84 12.81 -12.11
C ARG A 319 14.26 12.54 -11.62
N LEU A 320 14.79 11.36 -11.91
CA LEU A 320 16.22 11.08 -11.79
C LEU A 320 16.91 11.49 -13.10
N THR A 321 17.97 12.28 -12.98
CA THR A 321 18.76 12.81 -14.10
C THR A 321 20.22 12.42 -13.99
N LEU A 322 20.96 12.59 -15.09
CA LEU A 322 22.42 12.55 -15.10
C LEU A 322 22.94 13.97 -14.81
N PRO A 323 23.58 14.24 -13.66
CA PRO A 323 24.14 15.55 -13.35
C PRO A 323 25.19 15.98 -14.38
N ASN A 324 25.07 17.20 -14.88
CA ASN A 324 26.11 17.82 -15.70
C ASN A 324 26.79 18.93 -14.87
N PRO A 325 28.07 18.78 -14.46
CA PRO A 325 28.81 19.80 -13.74
C PRO A 325 28.90 21.15 -14.48
N ASP A 326 28.88 21.12 -15.82
CA ASP A 326 29.05 22.29 -16.68
C ASP A 326 27.74 23.04 -16.97
N ASP A 327 26.57 22.46 -16.65
CA ASP A 327 25.27 23.13 -16.79
C ASP A 327 24.57 23.27 -15.43
N GLN A 328 24.49 24.49 -14.91
CA GLN A 328 23.74 24.77 -13.68
C GLN A 328 22.21 24.65 -13.85
N THR A 329 21.71 24.55 -15.09
CA THR A 329 20.29 24.50 -15.44
C THR A 329 19.74 23.08 -15.30
N ARG A 330 19.55 22.62 -14.06
CA ARG A 330 19.10 21.23 -13.75
C ARG A 330 17.90 20.73 -14.57
N SER A 331 16.98 21.59 -14.99
CA SER A 331 15.85 21.19 -15.85
C SER A 331 16.28 20.60 -17.20
N ARG A 332 17.42 21.02 -17.76
CA ARG A 332 17.98 20.54 -19.03
C ARG A 332 18.75 19.23 -18.92
N TRP A 333 19.08 18.78 -17.70
CA TRP A 333 19.86 17.57 -17.50
C TRP A 333 19.16 16.34 -18.11
N PRO A 334 19.89 15.45 -18.82
CA PRO A 334 19.32 14.24 -19.38
C PRO A 334 18.64 13.35 -18.32
N ILE A 335 17.57 12.66 -18.71
CA ILE A 335 16.95 11.64 -17.86
C ILE A 335 17.91 10.45 -17.68
N HIS A 336 17.98 9.89 -16.47
CA HIS A 336 18.77 8.70 -16.21
C HIS A 336 18.14 7.48 -16.93
N PRO A 337 18.91 6.60 -17.61
CA PRO A 337 18.36 5.50 -18.40
C PRO A 337 17.34 4.64 -17.65
N LEU A 338 17.68 4.15 -16.45
CA LEU A 338 16.76 3.42 -15.57
C LEU A 338 15.43 4.16 -15.33
N TRP A 339 15.49 5.47 -15.12
CA TRP A 339 14.30 6.28 -14.86
C TRP A 339 13.45 6.48 -16.12
N GLY A 340 14.08 6.50 -17.29
CA GLY A 340 13.38 6.44 -18.58
C GLY A 340 12.49 5.19 -18.67
N TYR A 341 13.03 4.01 -18.39
CA TYR A 341 12.25 2.77 -18.34
C TYR A 341 11.12 2.82 -17.30
N ILE A 342 11.40 3.29 -16.08
CA ILE A 342 10.40 3.42 -15.01
C ILE A 342 9.25 4.36 -15.43
N SER A 343 9.57 5.51 -16.05
CA SER A 343 8.56 6.47 -16.51
C SER A 343 7.73 5.98 -17.71
N ALA A 344 8.24 5.01 -18.47
CA ALA A 344 7.61 4.45 -19.66
C ALA A 344 6.78 3.17 -19.40
N ILE A 345 6.58 2.80 -18.12
CA ILE A 345 5.72 1.67 -17.75
C ILE A 345 4.27 1.99 -18.15
N ASP A 346 3.70 1.15 -19.03
CA ASP A 346 2.32 1.28 -19.49
C ASP A 346 1.33 0.69 -18.48
N TRP A 347 0.50 1.56 -17.89
CA TRP A 347 -0.54 1.17 -16.95
C TRP A 347 -1.87 0.73 -17.60
N GLU A 348 -2.07 1.01 -18.88
CA GLU A 348 -3.30 0.68 -19.61
C GLU A 348 -3.33 -0.79 -20.03
N THR A 349 -2.17 -1.37 -20.38
CA THR A 349 -2.05 -2.79 -20.75
C THR A 349 -1.49 -3.69 -19.64
N ASN A 350 -1.67 -3.31 -18.37
CA ASN A 350 -1.13 -4.06 -17.22
C ASN A 350 -1.62 -5.53 -17.18
N LYS A 351 -0.68 -6.45 -17.39
CA LYS A 351 -0.86 -7.91 -17.34
C LYS A 351 -0.08 -8.56 -16.19
N SER A 352 0.25 -7.80 -15.15
CA SER A 352 0.98 -8.30 -13.98
C SER A 352 0.26 -9.53 -13.37
N PRO A 353 0.96 -10.63 -13.09
CA PRO A 353 0.33 -11.83 -12.55
C PRO A 353 -0.27 -11.57 -11.16
N LEU A 354 -1.45 -12.17 -10.93
CA LEU A 354 -2.12 -12.17 -9.64
C LEU A 354 -1.92 -13.52 -8.94
N SER A 355 -1.77 -13.49 -7.62
CA SER A 355 -1.75 -14.70 -6.79
C SER A 355 -3.07 -15.46 -6.92
N ARG A 356 -2.98 -16.76 -7.20
CA ARG A 356 -4.13 -17.64 -7.46
C ARG A 356 -4.99 -17.92 -6.23
N SER A 357 -4.52 -17.61 -5.03
CA SER A 357 -5.24 -17.85 -3.78
C SER A 357 -4.88 -16.82 -2.73
N PHE A 358 -5.89 -16.36 -2.01
CA PHE A 358 -5.76 -15.48 -0.86
C PHE A 358 -6.57 -15.99 0.32
N LYS A 359 -6.05 -15.83 1.53
CA LYS A 359 -6.77 -16.02 2.78
C LYS A 359 -6.65 -14.74 3.60
N ALA A 360 -7.75 -14.29 4.20
CA ALA A 360 -7.82 -13.07 5.00
C ALA A 360 -7.19 -13.20 6.40
N THR A 361 -6.08 -13.94 6.49
CA THR A 361 -5.42 -14.34 7.74
C THR A 361 -4.08 -13.64 7.91
N GLN A 362 -3.81 -13.13 9.11
CA GLN A 362 -2.56 -12.45 9.50
C GLN A 362 -1.57 -13.44 10.14
N ILE A 363 -1.23 -14.50 9.42
CA ILE A 363 -0.33 -15.56 9.89
C ILE A 363 1.12 -15.04 9.89
N PRO A 364 1.86 -15.14 11.01
CA PRO A 364 3.29 -14.83 11.05
C PRO A 364 4.12 -15.93 10.41
N ASP A 365 5.35 -15.61 9.98
CA ASP A 365 6.32 -16.59 9.47
C ASP A 365 6.75 -17.60 10.55
N ASP A 366 6.75 -18.90 10.20
CA ASP A 366 7.12 -20.01 11.08
C ASP A 366 8.52 -19.84 11.65
N LYS A 367 9.48 -19.32 10.86
CA LYS A 367 10.85 -19.05 11.31
C LYS A 367 10.88 -18.17 12.56
N ARG A 368 9.97 -17.19 12.65
CA ARG A 368 9.85 -16.30 13.82
C ARG A 368 9.33 -17.05 15.05
N ILE A 369 8.32 -17.92 14.88
CA ILE A 369 7.78 -18.75 15.97
C ILE A 369 8.87 -19.71 16.47
N LEU A 370 9.52 -20.42 15.55
CA LEU A 370 10.57 -21.39 15.86
C LEU A 370 11.77 -20.73 16.55
N THR A 371 12.21 -19.55 16.10
CA THR A 371 13.32 -18.81 16.73
C THR A 371 13.03 -18.45 18.20
N LEU A 372 11.78 -18.10 18.53
CA LEU A 372 11.36 -17.85 19.92
C LEU A 372 11.39 -19.15 20.75
N GLY A 373 10.92 -20.27 20.19
CA GLY A 373 11.01 -21.59 20.81
C GLY A 373 12.45 -22.02 21.09
N THR A 374 13.32 -21.95 20.08
CA THR A 374 14.76 -22.25 20.21
C THR A 374 15.43 -21.38 21.27
N SER A 375 15.11 -20.08 21.31
CA SER A 375 15.67 -19.15 22.30
C SER A 375 15.22 -19.49 23.73
N SER A 376 13.96 -19.90 23.91
CA SER A 376 13.42 -20.32 25.20
C SER A 376 14.03 -21.64 25.69
N LEU A 377 14.10 -22.65 24.81
CA LEU A 377 14.74 -23.94 25.11
C LEU A 377 16.23 -23.76 25.46
N ALA A 378 17.00 -23.02 24.65
CA ALA A 378 18.41 -22.76 24.90
C ALA A 378 18.64 -22.02 26.24
N SER A 379 17.77 -21.06 26.58
CA SER A 379 17.82 -20.35 27.87
C SER A 379 17.55 -21.30 29.06
N PHE A 380 16.60 -22.23 28.91
CA PHE A 380 16.29 -23.23 29.93
C PHE A 380 17.44 -24.23 30.11
N MET A 381 17.96 -24.79 29.01
CA MET A 381 19.11 -25.71 29.03
C MET A 381 20.34 -25.06 29.69
N ALA A 382 20.68 -23.82 29.30
CA ALA A 382 21.80 -23.08 29.86
C ALA A 382 21.61 -22.79 31.37
N LYS A 383 20.42 -22.38 31.80
CA LYS A 383 20.09 -22.17 33.23
C LYS A 383 20.29 -23.44 34.07
N HIS A 384 20.00 -24.60 33.50
CA HIS A 384 20.08 -25.89 34.19
C HIS A 384 21.39 -26.66 33.93
N GLY A 385 22.32 -26.10 33.15
CA GLY A 385 23.61 -26.73 32.82
C GLY A 385 23.50 -27.96 31.90
N ILE A 386 22.41 -28.08 31.15
CA ILE A 386 22.13 -29.23 30.28
C ILE A 386 22.74 -28.96 28.90
N THR A 387 23.60 -29.87 28.43
CA THR A 387 24.20 -29.82 27.10
C THR A 387 23.64 -30.87 26.13
N ASP A 388 23.02 -31.93 26.66
CA ASP A 388 22.34 -32.93 25.85
C ASP A 388 20.99 -32.40 25.35
N PHE A 389 20.70 -32.57 24.06
CA PHE A 389 19.53 -31.97 23.43
C PHE A 389 18.24 -32.67 23.82
N ASP A 390 18.22 -34.00 23.83
CA ASP A 390 17.01 -34.79 24.09
C ASP A 390 16.62 -34.68 25.57
N GLU A 391 17.58 -34.79 26.50
CA GLU A 391 17.36 -34.51 27.92
C GLU A 391 16.89 -33.06 28.16
N GLY A 392 17.47 -32.09 27.42
CA GLY A 392 17.09 -30.69 27.50
C GLY A 392 15.64 -30.45 27.07
N LEU A 393 15.22 -31.09 25.97
CA LEU A 393 13.88 -30.99 25.42
C LEU A 393 12.83 -31.65 26.34
N ASP A 394 13.08 -32.89 26.81
CA ASP A 394 12.18 -33.61 27.70
C ASP A 394 11.94 -32.84 29.02
N ARG A 395 13.03 -32.37 29.65
CA ARG A 395 12.95 -31.58 30.89
C ARG A 395 12.24 -30.24 30.66
N TYR A 396 12.41 -29.62 29.49
CA TYR A 396 11.74 -28.37 29.12
C TYR A 396 10.23 -28.57 28.89
N ILE A 397 9.82 -29.63 28.20
CA ILE A 397 8.39 -29.98 27.99
C ILE A 397 7.71 -30.25 29.34
N LEU A 398 8.35 -31.02 30.23
CA LEU A 398 7.85 -31.27 31.57
C LEU A 398 7.70 -29.97 32.39
N ALA A 399 8.70 -29.08 32.33
CA ALA A 399 8.66 -27.79 33.01
C ALA A 399 7.58 -26.85 32.43
N LEU A 400 7.35 -26.87 31.12
CA LEU A 400 6.24 -26.14 30.48
C LEU A 400 4.88 -26.66 30.95
N HIS A 401 4.69 -27.98 31.00
CA HIS A 401 3.42 -28.55 31.51
C HIS A 401 3.18 -28.16 32.97
N GLN A 402 4.20 -28.25 33.84
CA GLN A 402 4.09 -27.80 35.22
C GLN A 402 3.76 -26.30 35.32
N HIS A 403 4.41 -25.47 34.51
CA HIS A 403 4.12 -24.04 34.45
C HIS A 403 2.68 -23.75 34.00
N PHE A 404 2.17 -24.46 32.99
CA PHE A 404 0.77 -24.34 32.55
C PHE A 404 -0.21 -24.80 33.62
N SER A 405 0.09 -25.88 34.36
CA SER A 405 -0.70 -26.30 35.53
C SER A 405 -0.75 -25.19 36.59
N THR A 406 0.39 -24.67 37.05
CA THR A 406 0.42 -23.60 38.07
C THR A 406 -0.29 -22.32 37.62
N CYS A 407 -0.14 -21.93 36.35
CA CYS A 407 -0.83 -20.76 35.81
C CYS A 407 -2.33 -20.99 35.62
N GLY A 408 -2.75 -22.19 35.21
CA GLY A 408 -4.15 -22.59 35.09
C GLY A 408 -4.83 -22.62 36.46
N GLU A 409 -4.23 -23.26 37.45
CA GLU A 409 -4.75 -23.35 38.84
C GLU A 409 -5.06 -21.97 39.43
N PHE A 410 -4.22 -20.96 39.18
CA PHE A 410 -4.42 -19.59 39.66
C PHE A 410 -5.70 -18.93 39.11
N ILE A 411 -6.18 -19.37 37.94
CA ILE A 411 -7.42 -18.89 37.30
C ILE A 411 -8.50 -19.97 37.19
N GLY A 412 -8.35 -21.11 37.89
CA GLY A 412 -9.34 -22.19 37.92
C GLY A 412 -9.42 -23.08 36.68
N LEU A 413 -8.36 -23.13 35.87
CA LEU A 413 -8.28 -23.89 34.61
C LEU A 413 -7.31 -25.07 34.69
N SER A 414 -7.50 -26.05 33.80
CA SER A 414 -6.48 -27.07 33.55
C SER A 414 -5.28 -26.49 32.75
N ALA A 415 -4.17 -27.23 32.70
CA ALA A 415 -3.03 -26.86 31.85
C ALA A 415 -3.40 -26.78 30.35
N GLU A 416 -4.30 -27.66 29.91
CA GLU A 416 -4.80 -27.72 28.53
C GLU A 416 -5.73 -26.53 28.21
N ASP A 417 -6.63 -26.19 29.13
CA ASP A 417 -7.51 -25.02 28.98
C ASP A 417 -6.72 -23.71 29.00
N PHE A 418 -5.72 -23.59 29.88
CA PHE A 418 -4.84 -22.42 29.95
C PHE A 418 -4.11 -22.16 28.63
N ILE A 419 -3.55 -23.19 27.99
CA ILE A 419 -2.89 -23.02 26.68
C ILE A 419 -3.93 -22.79 25.58
N LEU A 420 -5.11 -23.40 25.66
CA LEU A 420 -6.21 -23.19 24.71
C LEU A 420 -6.70 -21.73 24.69
N GLU A 421 -6.74 -21.04 25.83
CA GLU A 421 -7.04 -19.60 25.87
C GLU A 421 -5.99 -18.76 25.12
N LYS A 422 -4.70 -19.08 25.28
CA LYS A 422 -3.62 -18.42 24.52
C LYS A 422 -3.76 -18.70 23.02
N VAL A 423 -4.13 -19.92 22.65
CA VAL A 423 -4.41 -20.31 21.26
C VAL A 423 -5.60 -19.55 20.70
N ARG A 424 -6.71 -19.43 21.43
CA ARG A 424 -7.88 -18.62 21.05
C ARG A 424 -7.51 -17.15 20.84
N LEU A 425 -6.71 -16.55 21.73
CA LEU A 425 -6.23 -15.18 21.59
C LEU A 425 -5.37 -14.98 20.33
N ARG A 426 -4.43 -15.89 20.05
CA ARG A 426 -3.63 -15.83 18.80
C ARG A 426 -4.48 -16.11 17.56
N GLY A 427 -5.46 -17.02 17.66
CA GLY A 427 -6.43 -17.30 16.60
C GLY A 427 -7.29 -16.08 16.25
N ARG A 428 -7.58 -15.21 17.24
CA ARG A 428 -8.18 -13.89 17.03
C ARG A 428 -7.26 -12.98 16.22
N GLU A 429 -6.03 -12.78 16.69
CA GLU A 429 -5.04 -11.89 16.04
C GLU A 429 -4.69 -12.33 14.60
N TYR A 430 -4.61 -13.64 14.35
CA TYR A 430 -4.26 -14.19 13.04
C TYR A 430 -5.48 -14.41 12.13
N ASN A 431 -6.69 -14.15 12.64
CA ASN A 431 -7.98 -14.38 11.95
C ASN A 431 -8.19 -15.85 11.53
N THR A 432 -7.58 -16.81 12.24
CA THR A 432 -7.58 -18.25 11.88
C THR A 432 -8.61 -19.07 12.66
N ILE A 433 -9.09 -18.59 13.81
CA ILE A 433 -10.05 -19.29 14.66
C ILE A 433 -11.21 -18.33 14.96
N LEU A 434 -12.45 -18.81 14.81
CA LEU A 434 -13.65 -18.11 15.25
C LEU A 434 -14.00 -18.57 16.68
N ASN A 435 -13.75 -17.74 17.68
CA ASN A 435 -13.89 -18.06 19.11
C ASN A 435 -15.35 -17.90 19.61
N VAL A 436 -16.34 -18.14 18.75
CA VAL A 436 -17.74 -17.85 19.04
C VAL A 436 -18.32 -18.88 20.01
N ASN A 437 -19.04 -18.40 21.02
CA ASN A 437 -19.93 -19.22 21.83
C ASN A 437 -21.15 -19.62 20.98
N GLU A 438 -21.41 -20.92 20.83
CA GLU A 438 -22.49 -21.48 20.00
C GLU A 438 -23.87 -20.83 20.24
N ALA A 439 -24.13 -20.36 21.47
CA ALA A 439 -25.38 -19.69 21.83
C ALA A 439 -25.56 -18.32 21.14
N GLU A 440 -24.46 -17.60 20.89
CA GLU A 440 -24.49 -16.29 20.21
C GLU A 440 -24.61 -16.46 18.68
N GLN A 441 -24.02 -17.51 18.12
CA GLN A 441 -24.20 -17.89 16.72
C GLN A 441 -25.67 -18.23 16.43
N LYS A 442 -26.29 -19.09 17.26
CA LYS A 442 -27.73 -19.42 17.16
C LYS A 442 -28.63 -18.18 17.28
N ARG A 443 -28.28 -17.21 18.13
CA ARG A 443 -29.02 -15.93 18.21
C ARG A 443 -28.90 -15.10 16.93
N LEU A 444 -27.70 -14.94 16.40
CA LEU A 444 -27.46 -14.19 15.15
C LEU A 444 -28.16 -14.84 13.94
N GLU A 445 -28.19 -16.18 13.88
CA GLU A 445 -28.95 -16.91 12.86
C GLU A 445 -30.46 -16.71 13.01
N VAL A 446 -31.01 -16.77 14.23
CA VAL A 446 -32.44 -16.52 14.50
C VAL A 446 -32.82 -15.07 14.18
N ASP A 447 -32.04 -14.07 14.60
CA ASP A 447 -32.30 -12.65 14.31
C ASP A 447 -32.22 -12.34 12.82
N LYS A 448 -31.28 -12.97 12.08
CA LYS A 448 -31.20 -12.86 10.62
C LYS A 448 -32.44 -13.46 9.95
N THR A 449 -32.81 -14.69 10.32
CA THR A 449 -34.00 -15.37 9.80
C THR A 449 -35.28 -14.56 10.08
N ALA A 450 -35.39 -13.94 11.25
CA ALA A 450 -36.51 -13.09 11.62
C ALA A 450 -36.55 -11.75 10.85
N LYS A 451 -35.40 -11.21 10.45
CA LYS A 451 -35.32 -10.01 9.58
C LYS A 451 -35.69 -10.35 8.13
N ASP A 452 -35.18 -11.47 7.62
CA ASP A 452 -35.46 -11.91 6.24
C ASP A 452 -36.95 -12.25 6.06
N TYR A 453 -37.56 -12.96 7.03
CA TYR A 453 -39.01 -13.22 7.04
C TYR A 453 -39.86 -11.93 7.08
N ARG A 454 -39.42 -10.88 7.78
CA ARG A 454 -40.14 -9.58 7.80
C ARG A 454 -40.07 -8.86 6.46
N LYS A 455 -38.94 -8.94 5.75
CA LYS A 455 -38.85 -8.39 4.39
C LYS A 455 -39.78 -9.13 3.43
N GLU A 456 -39.83 -10.46 3.52
CA GLU A 456 -40.77 -11.27 2.71
C GLU A 456 -42.25 -11.00 3.07
N SER A 457 -42.57 -10.68 4.34
CA SER A 457 -43.95 -10.35 4.74
C SER A 457 -44.40 -8.94 4.36
N ASP A 458 -43.47 -7.98 4.35
CA ASP A 458 -43.77 -6.56 4.18
C ASP A 458 -43.72 -6.12 2.70
N GLY A 459 -43.15 -6.94 1.80
CA GLY A 459 -43.34 -6.83 0.36
C GLY A 459 -42.48 -5.78 -0.35
N GLU A 460 -41.22 -5.61 0.06
CA GLU A 460 -40.18 -4.83 -0.66
C GLU A 460 -39.34 -5.68 -1.62
#